data_AF-A0A3B8M2B6-F1
#
_entry.id   AF-A0A3B8M2B6-F1
#
_cell.length_a   1.000
_cell.length_b   1.000
_cell.length_c   1.000
_cell.angle_alpha   90.00
_cell.angle_beta   90.00
_cell.angle_gamma   90.00
#
_symmetry.space_group_name_H-M   'P 1'
#
loop_
_entity.id
_entity.type
_entity.pdbx_description
1 polymer ?
#
loop_
_entity_poly.entity_id
_entity_poly.type
_entity_poly.pdbx_seq_one_letter_code
_entity_poly.pdbx_strand_id
1 'polypeptide(L)'
;QQVARYDRRLNWLGILTHATPLLGLLGTVAGLVGAFHQIELKGGQVQPGDLASGIWSALLTTVCGLTIALPCLAAYHLLQSVAGRAALQMQWVASQLDEWLSGANVSREETGDPEATSSQRSAV
;
A
#
# COMPACT_ATOMS: atom_id res chain seq x y z
N GLN A 1 -5.88 -8.24 14.49
CA GLN A 1 -6.83 -7.16 14.12
C GLN A 1 -6.18 -5.78 13.96
N GLN A 2 -5.12 -5.40 14.69
CA GLN A 2 -4.51 -4.06 14.56
C GLN A 2 -3.78 -3.80 13.23
N VAL A 3 -3.19 -4.83 12.59
CA VAL A 3 -2.48 -4.71 11.30
C VAL A 3 -3.39 -4.18 10.18
N ALA A 4 -4.65 -4.60 10.14
CA ALA A 4 -5.62 -4.20 9.10
C ALA A 4 -5.94 -2.69 9.09
N ARG A 5 -5.79 -2.01 10.23
CA ARG A 5 -6.09 -0.57 10.35
C ARG A 5 -4.93 0.29 9.84
N TYR A 6 -3.69 -0.17 10.03
CA TYR A 6 -2.50 0.47 9.45
C TYR A 6 -2.44 0.26 7.94
N ASP A 7 -2.80 -0.92 7.47
CA ASP A 7 -2.87 -1.26 6.05
C ASP A 7 -3.82 -0.35 5.27
N ARG A 8 -4.98 -0.02 5.86
CA ARG A 8 -5.95 0.88 5.22
C ARG A 8 -5.41 2.30 5.05
N ARG A 9 -4.63 2.82 6.02
CA ARG A 9 -4.02 4.17 5.91
C ARG A 9 -2.87 4.20 4.90
N LEU A 10 -2.11 3.11 4.83
CA LEU A 10 -1.06 2.93 3.82
C LEU A 10 -1.64 2.87 2.41
N ASN A 11 -2.72 2.12 2.21
CA ASN A 11 -3.38 2.00 0.91
C ASN A 11 -3.86 3.36 0.36
N TRP A 12 -4.42 4.22 1.21
CA TRP A 12 -4.79 5.59 0.82
C TRP A 12 -3.60 6.45 0.36
N LEU A 13 -2.45 6.31 1.01
CA LEU A 13 -1.22 7.00 0.60
C LEU A 13 -0.72 6.49 -0.75
N GLY A 14 -0.78 5.17 -0.99
CA GLY A 14 -0.45 4.58 -2.29
C GLY A 14 -1.33 5.12 -3.41
N ILE A 15 -2.64 5.21 -3.18
CA ILE A 15 -3.59 5.79 -4.14
C ILE A 15 -3.24 7.26 -4.44
N LEU A 16 -2.95 8.07 -3.42
CA LEU A 16 -2.55 9.48 -3.60
C LEU A 16 -1.27 9.60 -4.43
N THR A 17 -0.32 8.69 -4.24
CA THR A 17 0.96 8.69 -4.96
C THR A 17 0.76 8.52 -6.47
N HIS A 18 -0.20 7.67 -6.88
CA HIS A 18 -0.55 7.47 -8.29
C HIS A 18 -1.55 8.48 -8.83
N ALA A 19 -2.47 8.97 -8.00
CA ALA A 19 -3.49 9.93 -8.40
C ALA A 19 -2.94 11.35 -8.60
N THR A 20 -1.93 11.76 -7.81
CA THR A 20 -1.37 13.12 -7.85
C THR A 20 -0.76 13.49 -9.21
N PRO A 21 0.09 12.65 -9.84
CA PRO A 21 0.60 12.92 -11.19
C PRO A 21 -0.52 12.98 -12.25
N LEU A 22 -1.53 12.11 -12.13
CA LEU A 22 -2.68 12.10 -13.03
C LEU A 22 -3.51 13.38 -12.92
N LEU A 23 -3.66 13.94 -11.71
CA LEU A 23 -4.27 15.26 -11.49
C LEU A 23 -3.44 16.39 -12.11
N GLY A 24 -2.11 16.31 -12.05
CA GLY A 24 -1.23 17.27 -12.73
C GLY A 24 -1.43 17.27 -14.24
N LEU A 25 -1.54 16.08 -14.83
CA LEU A 25 -1.83 15.89 -16.25
C LEU A 25 -3.25 16.36 -16.63
N LEU A 26 -4.25 16.13 -15.78
CA LEU A 26 -5.58 16.72 -15.98
C LEU A 26 -5.50 18.26 -16.05
N GLY A 27 -4.68 18.87 -15.20
CA GLY A 27 -4.44 20.31 -15.19
C GLY A 27 -3.78 20.83 -16.48
N THR A 28 -2.88 20.05 -17.10
CA THR A 28 -2.30 20.46 -18.40
C THR A 28 -3.36 20.52 -19.50
N VAL A 29 -4.24 19.53 -19.54
CA VAL A 29 -5.34 19.47 -20.51
C VAL A 29 -6.31 20.63 -20.26
N ALA A 30 -6.67 20.90 -19.01
CA ALA A 30 -7.54 22.02 -18.66
C ALA A 30 -6.94 23.39 -19.06
N GLY A 31 -5.64 23.59 -18.84
CA GLY A 31 -4.94 24.83 -19.23
C GLY A 31 -4.89 25.03 -20.75
N LEU A 32 -4.63 23.95 -21.51
CA LEU A 32 -4.68 23.97 -22.98
C LEU A 32 -6.09 24.24 -23.51
N VAL A 33 -7.12 23.62 -22.93
CA VAL A 33 -8.53 23.87 -23.30
C VAL A 33 -8.88 25.34 -23.07
N GLY A 34 -8.50 25.91 -21.93
CA GLY A 34 -8.69 27.34 -21.66
C GLY A 34 -7.96 28.25 -22.66
N ALA A 35 -6.76 27.86 -23.09
CA ALA A 35 -6.01 28.57 -24.12
C ALA A 35 -6.77 28.61 -25.46
N PHE A 36 -7.27 27.45 -25.90
CA PHE A 36 -8.05 27.35 -27.13
C PHE A 36 -9.38 28.08 -27.06
N HIS A 37 -10.04 28.06 -25.90
CA HIS A 37 -11.27 28.82 -25.70
C HIS A 37 -11.05 30.34 -25.81
N GLN A 38 -9.92 30.86 -25.30
CA GLN A 38 -9.59 32.28 -25.50
C GLN A 38 -9.33 32.64 -26.96
N ILE A 39 -8.75 31.73 -27.74
CA ILE A 39 -8.53 31.93 -29.18
C ILE A 39 -9.86 31.96 -29.94
N GLU A 40 -10.78 31.06 -29.58
CA GLU A 40 -12.13 31.02 -30.14
C GLU A 40 -12.87 32.34 -29.89
N LEU A 41 -12.83 32.86 -28.65
CA LEU A 41 -13.45 34.13 -28.28
C LEU A 41 -12.87 35.34 -29.02
N LYS A 42 -11.60 35.29 -29.42
CA LYS A 42 -10.93 36.32 -30.22
C LYS A 42 -11.18 36.20 -31.73
N GLY A 43 -12.11 35.33 -32.15
CA GLY A 43 -12.50 35.19 -33.55
C GLY A 43 -11.46 34.47 -34.40
N GLY A 44 -10.62 33.63 -33.80
CA GLY A 44 -9.64 32.81 -34.53
C GLY A 44 -8.35 33.53 -34.93
N GLN A 45 -8.16 34.80 -34.55
CA GLN A 45 -6.84 35.43 -34.63
C GLN A 45 -5.92 34.87 -33.53
N VAL A 46 -5.10 33.91 -33.92
CA VAL A 46 -4.12 33.27 -33.04
C VAL A 46 -2.91 34.20 -32.88
N GLN A 47 -2.80 34.88 -31.75
CA GLN A 47 -1.54 35.49 -31.34
C GLN A 47 -0.73 34.48 -30.52
N PRO A 48 0.57 34.28 -30.80
CA PRO A 48 1.40 33.32 -30.07
C PRO A 48 1.40 33.53 -28.54
N GLY A 49 1.22 34.77 -28.08
CA GLY A 49 1.15 35.10 -26.66
C GLY A 49 -0.04 34.48 -25.92
N ASP A 50 -1.17 34.28 -26.60
CA ASP A 50 -2.37 33.70 -25.98
C ASP A 50 -2.19 32.19 -25.72
N LEU A 51 -1.55 31.47 -26.65
CA LEU A 51 -1.14 30.08 -26.42
C LEU A 51 -0.08 29.97 -25.32
N ALA A 52 0.91 30.87 -25.33
CA ALA A 52 2.02 30.81 -24.39
C ALA A 52 1.56 30.87 -22.93
N SER A 53 0.55 31.69 -22.64
CA SER A 53 -0.07 31.78 -21.31
C SER A 53 -0.74 30.47 -20.87
N GLY A 54 -1.48 29.80 -21.77
CA GLY A 54 -2.13 28.53 -21.47
C GLY A 54 -1.16 27.35 -21.31
N ILE A 55 -0.07 27.36 -22.08
CA ILE A 55 1.00 26.36 -21.95
C ILE A 55 1.76 26.55 -20.63
N TRP A 56 2.02 27.81 -20.24
CA TRP A 56 2.66 28.12 -18.96
C TRP A 56 1.86 27.59 -17.77
N SER A 57 0.54 27.86 -17.73
CA SER A 57 -0.31 27.38 -16.64
C SER A 57 -0.42 25.86 -16.62
N ALA A 58 -0.47 25.21 -17.79
CA ALA A 58 -0.41 23.78 -17.93
C ALA A 58 0.88 23.19 -17.31
N LEU A 59 2.05 23.72 -17.70
CA LEU A 59 3.35 23.25 -17.20
C LEU A 59 3.49 23.45 -15.69
N LEU A 60 3.04 24.59 -15.15
CA LEU A 60 3.09 24.85 -13.71
C LEU A 60 2.30 23.80 -12.92
N THR A 61 1.15 23.38 -13.42
CA THR A 61 0.31 22.38 -12.75
C THR A 61 0.96 21.00 -12.73
N THR A 62 1.71 20.63 -13.78
CA THR A 62 2.54 19.41 -13.81
C THR A 62 3.65 19.45 -12.76
N VAL A 63 4.35 20.58 -12.68
CA VAL A 63 5.43 20.77 -11.69
C VAL A 63 4.87 20.64 -10.28
N CYS A 64 3.74 21.27 -9.98
CA CYS A 64 3.06 21.13 -8.70
C CYS A 64 2.67 19.68 -8.39
N GLY A 65 2.08 18.96 -9.36
CA GLY A 65 1.70 17.56 -9.19
C GLY A 65 2.91 16.64 -8.92
N LEU A 66 4.00 16.82 -9.65
CA LEU A 66 5.24 16.05 -9.43
C LEU A 66 5.90 16.39 -8.09
N THR A 67 5.90 17.66 -7.70
CA THR A 67 6.48 18.13 -6.44
C THR A 67 5.77 17.51 -5.23
N ILE A 68 4.46 17.25 -5.32
CA ILE A 68 3.69 16.59 -4.26
C ILE A 68 3.82 15.05 -4.35
N ALA A 69 3.90 14.49 -5.56
CA ALA A 69 3.98 13.04 -5.75
C ALA A 69 5.27 12.42 -5.18
N LEU A 70 6.42 13.07 -5.39
CA LEU A 70 7.73 12.61 -4.89
C LEU A 70 7.79 12.41 -3.36
N PRO A 71 7.45 13.40 -2.52
CA PRO A 71 7.46 13.23 -1.06
C PRO A 71 6.41 12.22 -0.60
N CYS A 72 5.26 12.13 -1.29
CA CYS A 72 4.23 11.14 -0.98
C CYS A 72 4.74 9.71 -1.20
N LEU A 73 5.44 9.47 -2.32
CA LEU A 73 6.05 8.17 -2.62
C LEU A 73 7.11 7.78 -1.58
N ALA A 74 7.96 8.73 -1.19
CA ALA A 74 8.97 8.50 -0.16
C ALA A 74 8.32 8.12 1.19
N ALA A 75 7.28 8.85 1.60
CA ALA A 75 6.54 8.56 2.82
C ALA A 75 5.86 7.17 2.77
N TYR A 76 5.21 6.83 1.65
CA TYR A 76 4.56 5.53 1.48
C TYR A 76 5.56 4.38 1.63
N HIS A 77 6.71 4.46 0.98
CA HIS A 77 7.76 3.43 1.08
C HIS A 77 8.28 3.27 2.51
N LEU A 78 8.50 4.38 3.23
CA LEU A 78 8.97 4.33 4.62
C LEU A 78 7.94 3.66 5.53
N LEU A 79 6.68 4.08 5.48
CA LEU A 79 5.64 3.50 6.34
C LEU A 79 5.37 2.03 5.99
N GLN A 80 5.39 1.66 4.70
CA GLN A 80 5.20 0.28 4.27
C GLN A 80 6.33 -0.62 4.79
N SER A 81 7.58 -0.13 4.78
CA SER A 81 8.72 -0.87 5.32
C SER A 81 8.60 -1.10 6.84
N VAL A 82 8.02 -0.15 7.59
CA VAL A 82 7.77 -0.30 9.03
C VAL A 82 6.65 -1.30 9.28
N ALA A 83 5.56 -1.22 8.52
CA ALA A 83 4.45 -2.17 8.63
C ALA A 83 4.88 -3.61 8.30
N GLY A 84 5.73 -3.78 7.27
CA GLY A 84 6.29 -5.09 6.90
C GLY A 84 7.14 -5.70 8.01
N ARG A 85 7.98 -4.90 8.69
CA ARG A 85 8.76 -5.38 9.85
C ARG A 85 7.87 -5.86 10.99
N ALA A 86 6.80 -5.12 11.28
CA ALA A 86 5.83 -5.52 12.32
C ALA A 86 5.11 -6.83 11.97
N ALA A 87 4.76 -7.03 10.69
CA ALA A 87 4.14 -8.28 10.23
C ALA A 87 5.09 -9.48 10.34
N LEU A 88 6.36 -9.31 9.97
CA LEU A 88 7.39 -10.35 10.08
C LEU A 88 7.64 -10.75 11.55
N GLN A 89 7.69 -9.78 12.47
CA GLN A 89 7.79 -10.07 13.90
C GLN A 89 6.60 -10.91 14.39
N MET A 90 5.39 -10.59 13.91
CA MET A 90 4.18 -11.31 14.32
C MET A 90 4.17 -12.75 13.79
N GLN A 91 4.66 -12.98 12.56
CA GLN A 91 4.83 -14.32 11.99
C GLN A 91 5.84 -15.14 12.78
N TRP A 92 6.96 -14.53 13.19
CA TRP A 92 7.99 -15.23 13.96
C TRP A 92 7.48 -15.68 15.34
N VAL A 93 6.72 -14.82 16.03
CA VAL A 93 6.09 -15.18 17.30
C VAL A 93 5.04 -16.28 17.11
N ALA A 94 4.27 -16.22 16.02
CA ALA A 94 3.27 -17.24 15.71
C ALA A 94 3.90 -18.62 15.44
N SER A 95 4.99 -18.67 14.65
CA SER A 95 5.70 -19.93 14.40
C SER A 95 6.30 -20.52 15.67
N GLN A 96 6.79 -19.67 16.58
CA GLN A 96 7.38 -20.13 17.83
C GLN A 96 6.31 -20.70 18.78
N LEU A 97 5.11 -20.12 18.77
CA LEU A 97 3.98 -20.60 19.55
C LEU A 97 3.44 -21.93 19.02
N ASP A 98 3.40 -22.09 17.69
CA ASP A 98 2.99 -23.32 17.02
C ASP A 98 3.94 -24.47 17.36
N GLU A 99 5.26 -24.24 17.34
CA GLU A 99 6.25 -25.24 17.72
C GLU A 99 6.14 -25.65 19.19
N TRP A 100 5.86 -24.70 20.09
CA TRP A 100 5.61 -24.98 21.51
C TRP A 100 4.33 -25.81 21.73
N LEU A 101 3.25 -25.47 21.03
CA LEU A 101 1.97 -26.18 21.10
C LEU A 101 2.08 -27.58 20.50
N SER A 102 2.76 -27.70 19.37
CA SER A 102 2.98 -28.98 18.71
C SER A 102 3.88 -29.89 19.55
N GLY A 103 4.92 -29.36 20.18
CA GLY A 103 5.75 -30.09 21.15
C GLY A 103 5.00 -30.54 22.40
N ALA A 104 4.12 -29.69 22.94
CA ALA A 104 3.28 -30.04 24.09
C ALA A 104 2.20 -31.09 23.77
N ASN A 105 1.72 -31.14 22.52
CA ASN A 105 0.76 -32.15 22.09
C ASN A 105 1.43 -33.52 21.91
N VAL A 106 2.67 -33.56 21.40
CA VAL A 106 3.47 -34.78 21.24
C VAL A 106 3.84 -35.42 22.59
N SER A 107 4.19 -34.63 23.60
CA SER A 107 4.48 -35.17 24.95
C SER A 107 3.27 -35.78 25.67
N ARG A 108 2.05 -35.40 25.26
CA ARG A 108 0.81 -35.98 25.78
C ARG A 108 0.48 -37.34 25.17
N GLU A 109 1.01 -37.64 23.98
CA GLU A 109 0.86 -38.95 23.33
C GLU A 109 1.86 -39.98 23.87
N GLU A 110 3.09 -39.59 24.25
CA GLU A 110 4.10 -40.53 24.79
C GLU A 110 3.93 -40.88 26.29
N THR A 111 3.11 -40.14 27.05
CA THR A 111 2.77 -40.53 28.44
C THR A 111 1.58 -41.50 28.51
N GLY A 112 1.09 -41.96 27.36
CA GLY A 112 0.10 -43.03 27.23
C GLY A 112 0.73 -44.41 27.09
N ASP A 113 1.62 -44.79 27.99
CA ASP A 113 2.22 -46.14 28.06
C ASP A 113 1.73 -46.82 29.36
N PRO A 114 1.71 -48.16 29.53
CA PRO A 114 1.21 -49.25 28.70
C PRO A 114 0.42 -50.23 29.61
N GLU A 115 -0.79 -49.90 30.06
CA GLU A 115 -1.54 -50.74 31.04
C GLU A 115 -2.61 -51.64 30.39
N ALA A 116 -2.21 -52.49 29.44
CA ALA A 116 -3.12 -53.48 28.85
C ALA A 116 -2.48 -54.85 28.57
N THR A 117 -1.32 -55.17 29.17
CA THR A 117 -0.65 -56.46 28.95
C THR A 117 0.01 -57.00 30.22
N SER A 118 -0.78 -57.21 31.27
CA SER A 118 -0.34 -58.05 32.40
C SER A 118 -1.47 -58.85 33.05
N SER A 119 -2.74 -58.53 32.79
CA SER A 119 -3.89 -59.25 33.34
C SER A 119 -4.42 -60.40 32.45
N GLN A 120 -3.55 -61.07 31.69
CA GLN A 120 -3.91 -62.25 30.86
C GLN A 120 -3.05 -63.50 31.13
N ARG A 121 -2.26 -63.53 32.20
CA ARG A 121 -1.39 -64.68 32.52
C ARG A 121 -1.64 -65.37 33.87
N SER A 122 -2.78 -65.11 34.51
CA SER A 122 -3.15 -65.77 35.78
C SER A 122 -4.63 -66.13 35.82
N ALA A 123 -5.08 -66.92 34.85
CA ALA A 123 -6.32 -67.70 34.91
C ALA A 123 -6.29 -68.78 33.82
N VAL A 124 -5.25 -69.62 33.84
CA VAL A 124 -5.22 -70.95 33.21
C VAL A 124 -4.70 -71.92 34.25
#